data_AF-A0A3R8MD98-F1
#
_entry.id   AF-A0A3R8MD98-F1
#
_cell.length_a   1.000
_cell.length_b   1.000
_cell.length_c   1.000
_cell.angle_alpha   90.00
_cell.angle_beta   90.00
_cell.angle_gamma   90.00
#
_symmetry.space_group_name_H-M   'P 1'
#
loop_
_entity.id
_entity.type
_entity.pdbx_description
1 polymer ?
#
loop_
_entity_poly.entity_id
_entity_poly.type
_entity_poly.pdbx_seq_one_letter_code
_entity_poly.pdbx_strand_id
1 'polypeptide(L)'
;MDWKTLFLSPEGRIGRQSFWIGWLVLLGVNVAVGWLPLVGHIIALGTIYSSVCIHTKRLHDMGQTGWWQVLPWVFGPLLIMGSALSIGVLPAIAAITNGEPELSALTALGGFFVSCFIAFAVWLAFTLWVGCSSGQPRENQYGPAPANAAAVAI
;
A
#
# COMPACT_ATOMS: atom_id res chain seq x y z
N MET A 1 -4.39 -22.34 -7.84
CA MET A 1 -3.84 -20.99 -7.64
C MET A 1 -2.32 -21.11 -7.76
N ASP A 2 -1.73 -20.51 -8.79
CA ASP A 2 -0.28 -20.52 -8.95
C ASP A 2 0.32 -19.33 -8.17
N TRP A 3 1.14 -19.63 -7.18
CA TRP A 3 1.70 -18.65 -6.26
C TRP A 3 2.79 -17.78 -6.89
N LYS A 4 3.51 -18.31 -7.89
CA LYS A 4 4.56 -17.55 -8.58
C LYS A 4 3.93 -16.43 -9.38
N THR A 5 2.94 -16.75 -10.22
CA THR A 5 2.21 -15.74 -10.96
C THR A 5 1.43 -14.81 -10.04
N LEU A 6 0.93 -15.28 -8.89
CA LEU A 6 0.23 -14.43 -7.92
C LEU A 6 1.13 -13.32 -7.34
N PHE A 7 2.34 -13.63 -6.90
CA PHE A 7 3.18 -12.66 -6.19
C PHE A 7 4.23 -12.00 -7.07
N LEU A 8 4.61 -12.62 -8.19
CA LEU A 8 5.76 -12.18 -8.99
C LEU A 8 5.38 -11.71 -10.40
N SER A 9 4.09 -11.66 -10.73
CA SER A 9 3.60 -11.12 -12.01
C SER A 9 2.44 -10.15 -11.79
N PRO A 10 2.48 -8.95 -12.38
CA PRO A 10 1.36 -8.01 -12.37
C PRO A 10 0.29 -8.34 -13.42
N GLU A 11 0.54 -9.32 -14.30
CA GLU A 11 -0.31 -9.60 -15.44
C GLU A 11 -1.56 -10.41 -15.09
N GLY A 12 -2.63 -10.13 -15.83
CA GLY A 12 -3.91 -10.80 -15.67
C GLY A 12 -4.79 -10.20 -14.58
N ARG A 13 -5.70 -11.04 -14.08
CA ARG A 13 -6.79 -10.65 -13.17
C ARG A 13 -6.93 -11.64 -12.03
N ILE A 14 -7.29 -11.15 -10.85
CA ILE A 14 -7.59 -12.00 -9.69
C ILE A 14 -8.92 -11.61 -9.04
N GLY A 15 -9.66 -12.63 -8.59
CA GLY A 15 -10.88 -12.45 -7.81
C GLY A 15 -10.59 -12.04 -6.35
N ARG A 16 -11.65 -11.64 -5.64
CA ARG A 16 -11.57 -11.16 -4.24
C ARG A 16 -10.93 -12.17 -3.29
N GLN A 17 -11.28 -13.45 -3.41
CA GLN A 17 -10.75 -14.51 -2.54
C GLN A 17 -9.22 -14.63 -2.68
N SER A 18 -8.71 -14.71 -3.90
CA SER A 18 -7.27 -14.78 -4.16
C SER A 18 -6.52 -13.52 -3.71
N PHE A 19 -7.15 -12.35 -3.85
CA PHE A 19 -6.60 -11.09 -3.33
C PHE A 19 -6.45 -11.13 -1.81
N TRP A 20 -7.49 -11.48 -1.06
CA TRP A 20 -7.44 -11.53 0.41
C TRP A 20 -6.49 -12.60 0.94
N ILE A 21 -6.45 -13.77 0.30
CA ILE A 21 -5.45 -14.81 0.65
C ILE A 21 -4.04 -14.28 0.43
N GLY A 22 -3.76 -13.67 -0.74
CA GLY A 22 -2.45 -13.10 -1.03
C GLY A 22 -2.08 -11.99 -0.05
N TRP A 23 -3.02 -11.10 0.26
CA TRP A 23 -2.82 -10.01 1.20
C TRP A 23 -2.54 -10.52 2.63
N LEU A 24 -3.29 -11.51 3.12
CA LEU A 24 -3.08 -12.12 4.43
C LEU A 24 -1.72 -12.85 4.53
N VAL A 25 -1.29 -13.51 3.44
CA VAL A 25 0.05 -14.10 3.37
C VAL A 25 1.12 -13.02 3.50
N LEU A 26 1.00 -11.92 2.75
CA LEU A 26 1.96 -10.81 2.83
C LEU A 26 1.96 -10.15 4.22
N LEU A 27 0.80 -10.01 4.86
CA LEU A 27 0.69 -9.54 6.23
C LEU A 27 1.44 -10.48 7.19
N GLY A 28 1.18 -11.78 7.11
CA GLY A 28 1.83 -12.79 7.94
C GLY A 28 3.35 -12.80 7.77
N VAL A 29 3.84 -12.70 6.53
CA VAL A 29 5.28 -12.58 6.23
C VAL A 29 5.86 -11.33 6.86
N ASN A 30 5.24 -10.16 6.67
CA ASN A 30 5.73 -8.90 7.25
C ASN A 30 5.75 -8.93 8.77
N VAL A 31 4.72 -9.50 9.42
CA VAL A 31 4.69 -9.68 10.87
C VAL A 31 5.79 -10.63 11.34
N ALA A 32 6.05 -11.72 10.63
CA ALA A 32 7.08 -12.69 11.01
C ALA A 32 8.51 -12.14 10.83
N VAL A 33 8.78 -11.45 9.72
CA VAL A 33 10.13 -10.94 9.42
C VAL A 33 10.42 -9.58 10.04
N GLY A 34 9.40 -8.85 10.52
CA GLY A 34 9.56 -7.54 11.16
C GLY A 34 10.38 -7.58 12.46
N TRP A 35 10.53 -8.76 13.08
CA TRP A 35 11.39 -8.98 14.24
C TRP A 35 12.86 -9.20 13.88
N LEU A 36 13.15 -9.49 12.61
CA LEU A 36 14.51 -9.67 12.11
C LEU A 36 15.05 -8.29 11.70
N PRO A 37 16.31 -7.95 12.04
CA PRO A 37 16.90 -6.65 11.73
C PRO A 37 17.16 -6.49 10.21
N LEU A 38 18.41 -6.38 9.78
CA LEU A 38 18.75 -6.07 8.37
C LEU A 38 18.07 -7.00 7.35
N VAL A 39 17.93 -8.29 7.67
CA VAL A 39 17.28 -9.29 6.80
C VAL A 39 15.79 -9.01 6.61
N GLY A 40 15.08 -8.58 7.67
CA GLY A 40 13.66 -8.25 7.59
C GLY A 40 13.39 -7.13 6.59
N HIS A 41 14.27 -6.12 6.56
CA HIS A 41 14.18 -4.99 5.63
C HIS A 41 14.36 -5.40 4.17
N ILE A 42 15.28 -6.33 3.88
CA ILE A 42 15.48 -6.85 2.52
C ILE A 42 14.24 -7.64 2.07
N ILE A 43 13.70 -8.49 2.93
CA ILE A 43 12.48 -9.25 2.62
C ILE A 43 11.30 -8.31 2.41
N ALA A 44 11.19 -7.24 3.19
CA ALA A 44 10.12 -6.25 3.07
C ALA A 44 10.05 -5.66 1.65
N LEU A 45 11.19 -5.37 0.99
CA LEU A 45 11.22 -4.90 -0.40
C LEU A 45 10.56 -5.90 -1.37
N GLY A 46 10.81 -7.19 -1.20
CA GLY A 46 10.15 -8.25 -1.98
C GLY A 46 8.64 -8.31 -1.72
N THR A 47 8.21 -8.08 -0.47
CA THR A 47 6.78 -8.02 -0.14
C THR A 47 6.08 -6.78 -0.70
N ILE A 48 6.78 -5.66 -0.85
CA ILE A 48 6.25 -4.45 -1.53
C ILE A 48 5.92 -4.79 -2.98
N TYR A 49 6.87 -5.38 -3.72
CA TYR A 49 6.63 -5.80 -5.10
C TYR A 49 5.48 -6.80 -5.21
N SER A 50 5.44 -7.77 -4.29
CA SER A 50 4.37 -8.76 -4.24
C SER A 50 3.01 -8.14 -3.95
N SER A 51 2.97 -7.14 -3.06
CA SER A 51 1.77 -6.37 -2.77
C SER A 51 1.30 -5.59 -3.99
N VAL A 52 2.22 -4.97 -4.73
CA VAL A 52 1.90 -4.26 -5.97
C VAL A 52 1.28 -5.21 -6.99
N CYS A 53 1.85 -6.41 -7.17
CA CYS A 53 1.33 -7.41 -8.10
C CYS A 53 -0.12 -7.81 -7.79
N ILE A 54 -0.46 -8.12 -6.54
CA ILE A 54 -1.82 -8.54 -6.18
C ILE A 54 -2.83 -7.39 -6.31
N HIS A 55 -2.45 -6.16 -5.96
CA HIS A 55 -3.34 -4.99 -6.10
C HIS A 55 -3.53 -4.61 -7.57
N THR A 56 -2.48 -4.66 -8.40
CA THR A 56 -2.57 -4.43 -9.85
C THR A 56 -3.59 -5.37 -10.48
N LYS A 57 -3.48 -6.68 -10.23
CA LYS A 57 -4.43 -7.67 -10.80
C LYS A 57 -5.85 -7.52 -10.27
N ARG A 58 -6.01 -7.05 -9.03
CA ARG A 58 -7.33 -6.78 -8.46
C ARG A 58 -7.95 -5.53 -9.08
N LEU A 59 -7.16 -4.48 -9.32
CA LEU A 59 -7.57 -3.28 -10.07
C LEU A 59 -7.92 -3.62 -11.51
N HIS A 60 -7.14 -4.46 -12.18
CA HIS A 60 -7.43 -4.96 -13.52
C HIS A 60 -8.76 -5.71 -13.57
N ASP A 61 -9.09 -6.47 -12.53
CA ASP A 61 -10.39 -7.13 -12.43
C ASP A 61 -11.56 -6.13 -12.31
N MET A 62 -11.32 -4.97 -11.73
CA MET A 62 -12.27 -3.84 -11.68
C MET A 62 -12.27 -3.00 -12.98
N GLY A 63 -11.43 -3.33 -13.95
CA GLY A 63 -11.21 -2.55 -15.18
C GLY A 63 -10.42 -1.26 -14.97
N GLN A 64 -9.78 -1.10 -13.81
CA GLN A 64 -8.96 0.06 -13.46
C GLN A 64 -7.48 -0.21 -13.81
N THR A 65 -6.68 0.84 -13.94
CA THR A 65 -5.23 0.70 -14.13
C THR A 65 -4.53 0.43 -12.80
N GLY A 66 -3.39 -0.26 -12.83
CA GLY A 66 -2.55 -0.48 -11.64
C GLY A 66 -2.01 0.82 -11.00
N TRP A 67 -2.00 1.93 -11.74
CA TRP A 67 -1.44 3.23 -11.32
C TRP A 67 -2.18 3.88 -10.14
N TRP A 68 -3.41 3.49 -9.84
CA TRP A 68 -4.12 3.95 -8.65
C TRP A 68 -3.36 3.69 -7.34
N GLN A 69 -2.45 2.72 -7.35
CA GLN A 69 -1.56 2.40 -6.23
C GLN A 69 -0.52 3.47 -5.91
N VAL A 70 -0.25 4.41 -6.82
CA VAL A 70 0.64 5.55 -6.55
C VAL A 70 0.14 6.36 -5.34
N LEU A 71 -1.17 6.42 -5.14
CA LEU A 71 -1.78 7.10 -4.00
C LEU A 71 -1.22 6.58 -2.65
N PRO A 72 -1.42 5.31 -2.28
CA PRO A 72 -0.86 4.79 -1.03
C PRO A 72 0.65 4.55 -1.08
N TRP A 73 1.22 4.13 -2.21
CA TRP A 73 2.63 3.68 -2.26
C TRP A 73 3.65 4.80 -2.49
N VAL A 74 3.23 5.96 -2.99
CA VAL A 74 4.13 7.10 -3.24
C VAL A 74 3.73 8.28 -2.36
N PHE A 75 2.47 8.74 -2.45
CA PHE A 75 2.05 9.93 -1.72
C PHE A 75 1.99 9.70 -0.20
N GLY A 76 1.64 8.49 0.25
CA GLY A 76 1.68 8.11 1.67
C GLY A 76 3.08 8.25 2.28
N PRO A 77 4.10 7.53 1.77
CA PRO A 77 5.48 7.67 2.24
C PRO A 77 6.04 9.08 2.09
N LEU A 78 5.73 9.78 0.98
CA LEU A 78 6.18 11.15 0.76
C LEU A 78 5.64 12.10 1.84
N LEU A 79 4.36 11.96 2.21
CA LEU A 79 3.74 12.74 3.28
C LEU A 79 4.42 12.50 4.63
N ILE A 80 4.69 11.24 4.98
CA ILE A 80 5.39 10.86 6.22
C ILE A 80 6.84 11.36 6.22
N MET A 81 7.55 11.26 5.08
CA MET A 81 8.93 11.73 4.98
C MET A 81 9.02 13.25 5.12
N GLY A 82 8.11 14.00 4.48
CA GLY A 82 8.09 15.46 4.57
C GLY A 82 7.80 15.96 5.99
N SER A 83 6.88 15.31 6.70
CA SER A 83 6.58 15.63 8.09
C SER A 83 7.70 15.20 9.04
N ALA A 84 8.36 14.05 8.78
CA ALA A 84 9.52 13.60 9.56
C ALA A 84 10.70 14.56 9.42
N LEU A 85 10.98 15.04 8.20
CA LEU A 85 12.01 16.06 7.95
C LEU A 85 11.72 17.35 8.72
N SER A 86 10.43 17.72 8.83
CA SER A 86 10.00 18.92 9.55
C SER A 86 10.34 18.88 11.03
N ILE A 87 10.50 17.70 11.65
CA ILE A 87 10.92 17.54 13.05
C ILE A 87 12.31 18.16 13.29
N GLY A 88 13.22 18.08 12.33
CA GLY A 88 14.53 18.72 12.42
C GLY A 88 14.55 20.16 11.86
N VAL A 89 13.84 20.40 10.76
CA VAL A 89 13.92 21.67 10.03
C VAL A 89 13.26 22.81 10.78
N LEU A 90 12.04 22.63 11.30
CA LEU A 90 11.30 23.71 11.98
C LEU A 90 12.03 24.26 13.22
N PRO A 91 12.49 23.43 14.18
CA PRO A 91 13.24 23.95 15.33
C PRO A 91 14.58 24.58 14.93
N ALA A 92 15.26 24.06 13.90
CA ALA A 92 16.49 24.66 13.39
C ALA A 92 16.26 26.07 12.81
N ILE A 93 15.17 26.26 12.06
CA ILE A 93 14.77 27.58 11.56
C ILE A 93 14.42 28.50 12.73
N ALA A 94 13.62 28.03 13.69
CA ALA A 94 13.24 28.83 14.86
C ALA A 94 14.47 29.33 15.64
N ALA A 95 15.50 28.49 15.80
CA ALA A 95 16.73 28.88 16.50
C ALA A 95 17.50 30.02 15.81
N ILE A 96 17.47 30.10 14.48
CA ILE A 96 18.18 31.16 13.72
C ILE A 96 17.32 32.41 13.47
N THR A 97 16.01 32.33 13.68
CA THR A 97 15.07 33.47 13.50
C THR A 97 14.59 34.08 14.82
N ASN A 98 15.23 33.79 15.96
CA ASN A 98 14.77 34.18 17.31
C ASN A 98 13.34 33.71 17.63
N GLY A 99 12.94 32.54 17.13
CA GLY A 99 11.70 31.86 17.50
C GLY A 99 11.89 30.92 18.69
N GLU A 100 10.84 30.14 19.01
CA GLU A 100 10.84 29.13 20.09
C GLU A 100 11.08 27.72 19.51
N PRO A 101 12.31 27.16 19.61
CA PRO A 101 12.63 25.87 18.99
C PRO A 101 11.86 24.71 19.61
N GLU A 102 11.64 24.75 20.94
CA GLU A 102 10.93 23.69 21.67
C GLU A 102 9.47 23.57 21.22
N LEU A 103 8.77 24.70 21.09
CA LEU A 103 7.39 24.73 20.59
C LEU A 103 7.29 24.28 19.13
N SER A 104 8.27 24.68 18.32
CA SER A 104 8.35 24.30 16.90
C SER A 104 8.58 22.80 16.73
N ALA A 105 9.44 22.20 17.55
CA ALA A 105 9.67 20.75 17.57
C ALA A 105 8.40 19.99 17.97
N LEU A 106 7.69 20.44 19.02
CA LEU A 106 6.45 19.80 19.45
C LEU A 106 5.35 19.87 18.38
N THR A 107 5.25 21.01 17.69
CA THR A 107 4.29 21.20 16.58
C THR A 107 4.64 20.28 15.40
N ALA A 108 5.92 20.17 15.04
CA ALA A 108 6.38 19.27 13.98
C ALA A 108 6.11 17.79 14.32
N LEU A 109 6.32 17.38 15.57
CA LEU A 109 5.97 16.03 16.05
C LEU A 109 4.46 15.77 15.94
N GLY A 110 3.62 16.74 16.35
CA GLY A 110 2.17 16.66 16.15
C GLY A 110 1.79 16.46 14.68
N GLY A 111 2.40 17.25 13.79
CA GLY A 111 2.22 17.12 12.35
C GLY A 111 2.65 15.75 11.81
N PHE A 112 3.76 15.20 12.31
CA PHE A 112 4.22 13.86 11.95
C PHE A 112 3.20 12.78 12.31
N PHE A 113 2.68 12.76 13.53
CA PHE A 113 1.68 11.75 13.91
C PHE A 113 0.37 11.88 13.13
N VAL A 114 -0.09 13.10 12.86
CA VAL A 114 -1.26 13.35 11.99
C VAL A 114 -1.00 12.81 10.58
N SER A 115 0.20 13.04 10.04
CA SER A 115 0.58 12.55 8.72
C SER A 115 0.62 11.02 8.63
N CYS A 116 1.12 10.34 9.67
CA CYS A 116 1.12 8.88 9.78
C CYS A 116 -0.30 8.33 9.81
N PHE A 117 -1.19 8.96 10.58
CA PHE A 117 -2.60 8.57 10.65
C PHE A 117 -3.29 8.71 9.28
N ILE A 118 -3.09 9.84 8.60
CA ILE A 118 -3.68 10.07 7.26
C ILE A 118 -3.15 9.04 6.26
N ALA A 119 -1.84 8.83 6.19
CA ALA A 119 -1.24 7.88 5.26
C ALA A 119 -1.75 6.45 5.51
N PHE A 120 -1.86 6.03 6.78
CA PHE A 120 -2.41 4.73 7.14
C PHE A 120 -3.89 4.61 6.79
N ALA A 121 -4.70 5.63 7.08
CA ALA A 121 -6.12 5.66 6.75
C ALA A 121 -6.36 5.55 5.24
N VAL A 122 -5.58 6.29 4.44
CA VAL A 122 -5.64 6.21 2.97
C VAL A 122 -5.24 4.83 2.47
N TRP A 123 -4.15 4.27 2.97
CA TRP A 123 -3.71 2.91 2.61
C TRP A 123 -4.76 1.85 2.94
N LEU A 124 -5.37 1.94 4.13
CA LEU A 124 -6.39 1.00 4.58
C LEU A 124 -7.67 1.15 3.74
N ALA A 125 -8.15 2.37 3.54
CA ALA A 125 -9.32 2.65 2.72
C ALA A 125 -9.13 2.17 1.28
N PHE A 126 -7.95 2.40 0.70
CA PHE A 126 -7.60 1.90 -0.63
C PHE A 126 -7.62 0.37 -0.70
N THR A 127 -6.98 -0.30 0.26
CA THR A 127 -6.93 -1.77 0.33
C THR A 127 -8.34 -2.36 0.45
N LEU A 128 -9.17 -1.79 1.32
CA LEU A 128 -10.56 -2.21 1.50
C LEU A 128 -11.40 -1.97 0.24
N TRP A 129 -11.26 -0.80 -0.40
CA TRP A 129 -11.94 -0.50 -1.65
C TRP A 129 -11.57 -1.53 -2.73
N VAL A 130 -10.28 -1.80 -2.93
CA VAL A 130 -9.78 -2.77 -3.92
C VAL A 130 -10.25 -4.21 -3.60
N GLY A 131 -10.18 -4.61 -2.33
CA GLY A 131 -10.53 -5.96 -1.90
C GLY A 131 -12.03 -6.25 -1.87
N CYS A 132 -12.86 -5.25 -1.61
CA CYS A 132 -14.31 -5.42 -1.46
C CYS A 132 -15.12 -5.06 -2.72
N SER A 133 -14.57 -4.25 -3.63
CA SER A 133 -15.27 -3.85 -4.86
C SER A 133 -15.54 -5.05 -5.78
N SER A 134 -16.59 -5.00 -6.61
CA SER A 134 -16.92 -6.04 -7.59
C SER A 134 -15.99 -6.01 -8.79
N GLY A 135 -15.69 -7.19 -9.33
CA GLY A 135 -14.99 -7.35 -10.60
C GLY A 135 -15.92 -7.27 -11.81
N GLN A 136 -15.34 -7.15 -13.00
CA GLN A 136 -16.06 -7.25 -14.26
C GLN A 136 -16.34 -8.72 -14.60
N PRO A 137 -17.59 -9.12 -14.89
CA PRO A 137 -17.91 -10.53 -15.15
C PRO A 137 -17.44 -11.01 -16.53
N ARG A 138 -17.22 -10.08 -17.46
CA ARG A 138 -16.76 -10.37 -18.83
C ARG A 138 -15.25 -10.18 -18.95
N GLU A 139 -14.71 -10.65 -20.06
CA GLU A 139 -13.36 -10.34 -20.49
C GLU A 139 -13.18 -8.82 -20.65
N ASN A 140 -12.00 -8.33 -20.30
CA ASN A 140 -11.60 -6.94 -20.50
C ASN A 140 -10.17 -6.91 -21.05
N GLN A 141 -9.62 -5.72 -21.26
CA GLN A 141 -8.27 -5.53 -21.81
C GLN A 141 -7.13 -6.22 -21.04
N TYR A 142 -7.37 -6.64 -19.79
CA TYR A 142 -6.40 -7.33 -18.94
C TYR A 142 -6.60 -8.85 -18.93
N GLY A 143 -7.48 -9.38 -19.79
CA GLY A 143 -7.70 -10.80 -19.99
C GLY A 143 -9.04 -11.33 -19.46
N PRO A 144 -9.21 -12.67 -19.46
CA PRO A 144 -10.46 -13.32 -19.12
C PRO A 144 -10.84 -13.13 -17.66
N ALA A 145 -12.14 -13.27 -17.36
CA ALA A 145 -12.63 -13.17 -16.00
C ALA A 145 -12.02 -14.27 -15.10
N PRO A 146 -11.74 -13.99 -13.82
CA PRO A 146 -11.27 -14.99 -12.88
C PRO A 146 -12.27 -16.15 -12.79
N ALA A 147 -11.78 -17.38 -12.66
CA ALA A 147 -12.60 -18.61 -12.67
C ALA A 147 -13.82 -18.56 -11.73
N ASN A 148 -13.70 -17.87 -10.59
CA ASN A 148 -14.79 -17.76 -9.60
C ASN A 148 -15.92 -16.80 -10.04
N ALA A 149 -15.69 -15.90 -11.01
CA ALA A 149 -16.72 -15.01 -11.55
C ALA A 149 -17.59 -15.72 -12.60
N ALA A 150 -17.02 -16.68 -13.34
CA ALA A 150 -17.73 -17.47 -14.36
C ALA A 150 -18.79 -18.42 -13.74
N ALA A 151 -18.56 -18.90 -12.52
CA ALA A 151 -19.46 -19.83 -11.83
C ALA A 151 -20.78 -19.21 -11.32
N VAL A 152 -20.89 -17.87 -11.27
CA VAL A 152 -22.08 -17.15 -10.77
C VAL A 152 -22.97 -16.63 -11.92
N ALA A 153 -22.52 -16.78 -13.17
CA ALA A 153 -23.23 -16.28 -14.36
C ALA A 153 -24.12 -17.34 -15.04
N ILE A 154 -24.49 -18.42 -14.33
CA ILE A 154 -25.41 -19.47 -14.81
C ILE A 154 -26.75 -19.32 -14.08
#